data_AF-A0A365GV56-F1
#
_entry.id   AF-A0A365GV56-F1
#
_cell.length_a   1.000
_cell.length_b   1.000
_cell.length_c   1.000
_cell.angle_alpha   90.00
_cell.angle_beta   90.00
_cell.angle_gamma   90.00
#
_symmetry.space_group_name_H-M   'P 1'
#
loop_
_entity.id
_entity.type
_entity.pdbx_description
1 polymer ?
#
loop_
_entity_poly.entity_id
_entity_poly.type
_entity_poly.pdbx_seq_one_letter_code
_entity_poly.pdbx_strand_id
1 'polypeptide(L)'
;MILGTGLVAPSASAREIQDIHVKESKGRIAAVGPGFRLKLTRHGITTSVVDEEFGDPGTGNEIVRQVIDLAGRTFRPFVCKNGTYTIRSGTFKRAWRFSLLERRPAPYPEQFHAGFPGFVTPFLGEFDATVTDEAGETLRVLISDLAYEARTGDGGFRSTAPIHGFVVDRRGRIRDRISLFGHFRSGPAGANATYRIEDRGTCHQTADLGWGVPGTDRVVVTGPLLVFPFNAPVITPQR
;
A
#
# COMPACT_ATOMS: atom_id res chain seq x y z
N MET A 1 -2.92 33.97 -48.14
CA MET A 1 -2.65 32.52 -48.26
C MET A 1 -1.70 32.15 -47.12
N ILE A 2 -2.04 31.09 -46.39
CA ILE A 2 -1.58 30.64 -45.06
C ILE A 2 -0.17 30.01 -45.22
N LEU A 3 0.84 30.14 -44.35
CA LEU A 3 0.99 29.45 -43.06
C LEU A 3 2.22 29.95 -42.29
N GLY A 4 1.99 30.35 -41.04
CA GLY A 4 3.02 30.50 -40.02
C GLY A 4 3.44 29.13 -39.50
N THR A 5 4.73 28.84 -39.58
CA THR A 5 5.35 27.68 -38.93
C THR A 5 5.51 27.95 -37.45
N GLY A 6 4.50 27.57 -36.67
CA GLY A 6 4.60 27.43 -35.23
C GLY A 6 5.50 26.24 -34.89
N LEU A 7 6.68 26.52 -34.34
CA LEU A 7 7.48 25.53 -33.63
C LEU A 7 6.69 25.11 -32.38
N VAL A 8 6.00 23.97 -32.48
CA VAL A 8 5.48 23.25 -31.32
C VAL A 8 6.70 22.72 -30.56
N ALA A 9 7.04 23.37 -29.47
CA ALA A 9 7.94 22.80 -28.48
C ALA A 9 7.31 21.48 -27.99
N PRO A 10 8.03 20.36 -27.97
CA PRO A 10 7.51 19.14 -27.37
C PRO A 10 7.26 19.44 -25.89
N SER A 11 5.98 19.41 -25.50
CA SER A 11 5.61 19.30 -24.09
C SER A 11 6.40 18.12 -23.53
N ALA A 12 7.25 18.38 -22.54
CA ALA A 12 7.97 17.34 -21.83
C ALA A 12 6.94 16.30 -21.38
N SER A 13 6.93 15.17 -22.07
CA SER A 13 6.10 14.02 -21.74
C SER A 13 6.46 13.69 -20.30
N ALA A 14 5.50 13.91 -19.39
CA ALA A 14 5.58 13.40 -18.04
C ALA A 14 5.98 11.94 -18.18
N ARG A 15 7.18 11.58 -17.71
CA ARG A 15 7.57 10.18 -17.57
C ARG A 15 6.42 9.51 -16.86
N GLU A 16 5.71 8.64 -17.57
CA GLU A 16 4.59 7.88 -17.04
C GLU A 16 5.13 7.13 -15.82
N ILE A 17 4.73 7.56 -14.62
CA ILE A 17 5.20 6.94 -13.39
C ILE A 17 4.51 5.57 -13.31
N GLN A 18 5.18 4.53 -13.81
CA GLN A 18 4.67 3.15 -13.84
C GLN A 18 5.05 2.37 -12.58
N ASP A 19 5.21 3.00 -11.41
CA ASP A 19 5.37 2.31 -10.12
C ASP A 19 5.14 3.28 -8.96
N ILE A 20 5.16 2.78 -7.73
CA ILE A 20 5.19 3.61 -6.53
C ILE A 20 6.62 3.90 -6.13
N HIS A 21 6.98 5.18 -6.12
CA HIS A 21 8.25 5.65 -5.61
C HIS A 21 8.08 6.22 -4.20
N VAL A 22 8.76 5.62 -3.23
CA VAL A 22 8.74 6.05 -1.83
C VAL A 22 10.06 6.68 -1.43
N LYS A 23 9.99 7.85 -0.81
CA LYS A 23 11.10 8.49 -0.10
C LYS A 23 10.82 8.51 1.39
N GLU A 24 11.65 7.79 2.14
CA GLU A 24 11.54 7.69 3.59
C GLU A 24 12.48 8.64 4.33
N SER A 25 12.03 9.15 5.47
CA SER A 25 12.84 9.85 6.46
C SER A 25 12.26 9.61 7.86
N LYS A 26 13.01 9.92 8.92
CA LYS A 26 12.66 9.54 10.32
C LYS A 26 11.23 9.91 10.75
N GLY A 27 10.68 11.01 10.25
CA GLY A 27 9.32 11.44 10.59
C GLY A 27 8.47 11.92 9.41
N ARG A 28 8.87 11.54 8.20
CA ARG A 28 8.14 11.88 6.98
C ARG A 28 8.34 10.80 5.93
N ILE A 29 7.25 10.42 5.29
CA ILE A 29 7.22 9.60 4.09
C ILE A 29 6.61 10.44 2.97
N ALA A 30 7.19 10.38 1.78
CA ALA A 30 6.57 10.89 0.57
C ALA A 30 6.49 9.75 -0.44
N ALA A 31 5.33 9.57 -1.04
CA ALA A 31 5.13 8.61 -2.11
C ALA A 31 4.53 9.30 -3.34
N VAL A 32 4.97 8.87 -4.51
CA VAL A 32 4.40 9.28 -5.79
C VAL A 32 4.13 8.02 -6.59
N GLY A 33 2.95 7.91 -7.17
CA GLY A 33 2.60 6.85 -8.10
C GLY A 33 1.71 7.38 -9.22
N PRO A 34 1.14 6.50 -10.06
CA PRO A 34 0.33 6.90 -11.20
C PRO A 34 -0.90 7.72 -10.75
N GLY A 35 -0.87 9.02 -11.07
CA GLY A 35 -1.93 9.98 -10.73
C GLY A 35 -2.15 10.25 -9.25
N PHE A 36 -1.18 9.95 -8.38
CA PHE A 36 -1.27 10.37 -6.99
C PHE A 36 0.05 10.80 -6.36
N ARG A 37 -0.08 11.66 -5.35
CA ARG A 37 0.98 12.01 -4.42
C ARG A 37 0.47 11.82 -3.00
N LEU A 38 1.32 11.28 -2.14
CA LEU A 38 1.05 11.13 -0.72
C LEU A 38 2.20 11.70 0.10
N LYS A 39 1.87 12.39 1.19
CA LYS A 39 2.80 12.80 2.23
C LYS A 39 2.25 12.36 3.58
N LEU A 40 2.98 11.50 4.27
CA LEU A 40 2.70 11.09 5.65
C LEU A 40 3.70 11.78 6.58
N THR A 41 3.20 12.38 7.65
CA THR A 41 3.99 12.98 8.74
C THR A 41 3.37 12.61 10.08
N ARG A 42 4.04 12.91 11.18
CA ARG A 42 3.46 12.77 12.53
C ARG A 42 2.17 13.58 12.76
N HIS A 43 1.87 14.56 11.91
CA HIS A 43 0.70 15.44 12.07
C HIS A 43 -0.51 14.95 11.27
N GLY A 44 -0.31 14.10 10.27
CA GLY A 44 -1.38 13.61 9.41
C GLY A 44 -0.87 13.08 8.06
N ILE A 45 -1.84 12.70 7.24
CA ILE A 45 -1.66 12.23 5.86
C ILE A 45 -2.25 13.30 4.94
N THR A 46 -1.53 13.63 3.87
CA THR A 46 -2.01 14.51 2.81
C THR A 46 -1.89 13.77 1.49
N THR A 47 -3.00 13.66 0.77
CA THR A 47 -3.08 13.03 -0.54
C THR A 47 -3.53 14.03 -1.59
N SER A 48 -3.05 13.82 -2.82
CA SER A 48 -3.52 14.51 -4.01
C SER A 48 -3.71 13.44 -5.07
N VAL A 49 -4.91 13.37 -5.64
CA VAL A 49 -5.26 12.47 -6.73
C VAL A 49 -5.62 13.31 -7.94
N VAL A 50 -5.10 12.95 -9.10
CA VAL A 50 -5.47 13.50 -10.40
C VAL A 50 -6.25 12.41 -11.11
N ASP A 51 -7.58 12.54 -11.20
CA ASP A 51 -8.49 11.47 -11.63
C ASP A 51 -8.19 10.98 -13.06
N GLU A 52 -7.76 11.89 -13.93
CA GLU A 52 -7.38 11.61 -15.31
C GLU A 52 -6.08 10.82 -15.42
N GLU A 53 -5.23 10.86 -14.39
CA GLU A 53 -3.93 10.17 -14.36
C GLU A 53 -3.91 8.98 -13.38
N PHE A 54 -4.95 8.82 -12.57
CA PHE A 54 -4.96 7.83 -11.49
C PHE A 54 -5.12 6.42 -12.04
N GLY A 55 -4.01 5.69 -12.13
CA GLY A 55 -4.01 4.34 -12.65
C GLY A 55 -3.92 4.26 -14.16
N ASP A 56 -4.75 3.40 -14.75
CA ASP A 56 -4.87 3.24 -16.20
C ASP A 56 -6.29 3.62 -16.66
N PRO A 57 -6.54 4.89 -17.01
CA PRO A 57 -7.85 5.35 -17.47
C PRO A 57 -8.27 4.70 -18.80
N GLY A 58 -7.33 4.23 -19.62
CA GLY A 58 -7.61 3.63 -20.93
C GLY A 58 -8.37 2.31 -20.85
N THR A 59 -8.40 1.70 -19.67
CA THR A 59 -9.07 0.42 -19.41
C THR A 59 -10.58 0.56 -19.23
N GLY A 60 -11.09 1.79 -19.07
CA GLY A 60 -12.50 2.06 -18.84
C GLY A 60 -13.00 1.73 -17.43
N ASN A 61 -12.14 1.22 -16.54
CA ASN A 61 -12.51 0.93 -15.16
C ASN A 61 -12.60 2.23 -14.34
N GLU A 62 -13.65 2.35 -13.53
CA GLU A 62 -13.87 3.51 -12.67
C GLU A 62 -12.89 3.54 -11.48
N ILE A 63 -12.67 4.74 -10.93
CA ILE A 63 -11.98 4.90 -9.66
C ILE A 63 -12.99 4.68 -8.54
N VAL A 64 -12.80 3.62 -7.77
CA VAL A 64 -13.60 3.33 -6.59
C VAL A 64 -13.03 4.10 -5.40
N ARG A 65 -13.89 4.81 -4.67
CA ARG A 65 -13.54 5.52 -3.44
C ARG A 65 -14.43 5.06 -2.29
N GLN A 66 -13.83 4.81 -1.14
CA GLN A 66 -14.54 4.38 0.04
C GLN A 66 -13.95 5.00 1.30
N VAL A 67 -14.83 5.30 2.26
CA VAL A 67 -14.47 5.69 3.62
C VAL A 67 -15.07 4.66 4.57
N ILE A 68 -14.22 4.04 5.37
CA ILE A 68 -14.61 3.02 6.33
C ILE A 68 -14.45 3.60 7.73
N ASP A 69 -15.56 3.67 8.48
CA ASP A 69 -15.51 3.95 9.92
C ASP A 69 -14.99 2.71 10.65
N LEU A 70 -13.98 2.93 11.50
CA LEU A 70 -13.32 1.90 12.28
C LEU A 70 -13.96 1.72 13.67
N ALA A 71 -14.88 2.60 14.08
CA ALA A 71 -15.57 2.49 15.35
C ALA A 71 -16.33 1.16 15.46
N GLY A 72 -16.20 0.49 16.61
CA GLY A 72 -16.88 -0.77 16.89
C GLY A 72 -16.36 -1.98 16.10
N ARG A 73 -15.34 -1.81 15.25
CA ARG A 73 -14.71 -2.93 14.55
C ARG A 73 -13.58 -3.51 15.38
N THR A 74 -13.48 -4.83 15.38
CA THR A 74 -12.37 -5.55 16.00
C THR A 74 -11.18 -5.57 15.06
N PHE A 75 -10.05 -5.02 15.52
CA PHE A 75 -8.77 -5.10 14.82
C PHE A 75 -7.75 -5.87 15.64
N ARG A 76 -6.85 -6.56 14.94
CA ARG A 76 -5.70 -7.19 15.58
C ARG A 76 -4.73 -6.10 16.10
N PRO A 77 -4.17 -6.25 17.31
CA PRO A 77 -3.21 -5.29 17.84
C PRO A 77 -1.89 -5.27 17.06
N PHE A 78 -1.28 -4.10 16.92
CA PHE A 78 0.06 -3.93 16.38
C PHE A 78 1.08 -4.22 17.48
N VAL A 79 2.00 -5.16 17.26
CA VAL A 79 3.09 -5.41 18.22
C VAL A 79 4.29 -4.58 17.77
N CYS A 80 4.73 -3.65 18.61
CA CYS A 80 5.87 -2.80 18.29
C CYS A 80 6.92 -2.83 19.39
N LYS A 81 8.11 -2.32 19.07
CA LYS A 81 9.24 -2.26 20.00
C LYS A 81 8.89 -1.57 21.32
N ASN A 82 8.05 -0.53 21.30
CA ASN A 82 7.69 0.22 22.51
C ASN A 82 6.28 -0.09 23.05
N GLY A 83 5.68 -1.20 22.64
CA GLY A 83 4.41 -1.70 23.18
C GLY A 83 3.48 -2.29 22.13
N THR A 84 2.40 -2.90 22.62
CA THR A 84 1.30 -3.39 21.80
C THR A 84 0.19 -2.34 21.69
N TYR A 85 -0.28 -2.04 20.49
CA TYR A 85 -1.29 -1.01 20.23
C TYR A 85 -2.57 -1.59 19.66
N THR A 86 -3.71 -1.29 20.28
CA THR A 86 -5.04 -1.75 19.84
C THR A 86 -5.85 -0.57 19.32
N ILE A 87 -6.40 -0.70 18.10
CA ILE A 87 -7.25 0.34 17.48
C ILE A 87 -8.53 0.54 18.29
N ARG A 88 -8.92 1.80 18.50
CA ARG A 88 -10.16 2.18 19.17
C ARG A 88 -11.20 2.72 18.19
N SER A 89 -10.81 3.70 17.40
CA SER A 89 -11.68 4.38 16.44
C SER A 89 -10.82 5.11 15.42
N GLY A 90 -11.44 5.53 14.31
CA GLY A 90 -10.75 6.24 13.25
C GLY A 90 -11.43 6.03 11.92
N THR A 91 -10.72 6.37 10.85
CA THR A 91 -11.18 6.17 9.49
C THR A 91 -10.12 5.50 8.65
N PHE A 92 -10.57 4.66 7.72
CA PHE A 92 -9.75 4.18 6.62
C PHE A 92 -10.36 4.66 5.30
N LYS A 93 -9.72 5.65 4.69
CA LYS A 93 -10.08 6.15 3.36
C LYS A 93 -9.27 5.37 2.34
N ARG A 94 -9.90 4.96 1.24
CA ARG A 94 -9.21 4.28 0.16
C ARG A 94 -9.75 4.67 -1.20
N ALA A 95 -8.85 4.78 -2.16
CA ALA A 95 -9.13 4.99 -3.57
C ALA A 95 -8.37 3.95 -4.38
N TRP A 96 -9.01 3.31 -5.35
CA TRP A 96 -8.33 2.39 -6.27
C TRP A 96 -9.02 2.30 -7.62
N ARG A 97 -8.26 1.87 -8.62
CA ARG A 97 -8.76 1.53 -9.96
C ARG A 97 -8.16 0.19 -10.37
N PHE A 98 -8.98 -0.66 -11.00
CA PHE A 98 -8.43 -1.85 -11.66
C PHE A 98 -7.87 -1.45 -13.03
N SER A 99 -6.64 -1.85 -13.37
CA SER A 99 -6.16 -1.74 -14.75
C SER A 99 -6.70 -2.90 -15.57
N LEU A 100 -6.52 -4.12 -15.09
CA LEU A 100 -6.94 -5.33 -15.78
C LEU A 100 -7.80 -6.16 -14.86
N LEU A 101 -8.88 -6.75 -15.38
CA LEU A 101 -9.67 -7.76 -14.65
C LEU A 101 -9.09 -9.17 -14.83
N GLU A 102 -7.80 -9.22 -15.17
CA GLU A 102 -7.04 -10.45 -15.28
C GLU A 102 -6.67 -10.98 -13.90
N ARG A 103 -6.57 -12.30 -13.84
CA ARG A 103 -6.19 -13.01 -12.64
C ARG A 103 -4.68 -12.82 -12.36
N ARG A 104 -4.33 -12.51 -11.10
CA ARG A 104 -2.92 -12.55 -10.63
C ARG A 104 -2.36 -13.97 -10.75
N PRO A 105 -1.08 -14.14 -11.08
CA PRO A 105 -0.47 -15.46 -11.14
C PRO A 105 -0.34 -16.08 -9.75
N ALA A 106 -0.01 -17.37 -9.69
CA ALA A 106 0.44 -17.99 -8.45
C ALA A 106 1.61 -17.19 -7.81
N PRO A 107 1.72 -17.14 -6.47
CA PRO A 107 0.98 -17.88 -5.46
C PRO A 107 -0.22 -17.10 -4.87
N TYR A 108 -0.80 -16.13 -5.60
CA TYR A 108 -2.03 -15.48 -5.15
C TYR A 108 -3.16 -16.52 -5.06
N PRO A 109 -3.82 -16.65 -3.89
CA PRO A 109 -4.79 -17.72 -3.68
C PRO A 109 -6.18 -17.38 -4.22
N GLU A 110 -6.98 -18.42 -4.50
CA GLU A 110 -8.35 -18.32 -5.04
C GLU A 110 -9.23 -17.32 -4.26
N GLN A 111 -9.23 -17.43 -2.94
CA GLN A 111 -10.07 -16.62 -2.07
C GLN A 111 -9.70 -15.13 -2.20
N PHE A 112 -8.41 -14.80 -2.42
CA PHE A 112 -7.99 -13.41 -2.65
C PHE A 112 -8.55 -12.86 -3.97
N HIS A 113 -8.65 -13.68 -5.02
CA HIS A 113 -9.24 -13.28 -6.28
C HIS A 113 -10.74 -12.97 -6.17
N ALA A 114 -11.45 -13.65 -5.27
CA ALA A 114 -12.86 -13.34 -5.02
C ALA A 114 -13.05 -11.93 -4.42
N GLY A 115 -12.11 -11.46 -3.60
CA GLY A 115 -12.13 -10.11 -3.02
C GLY A 115 -11.54 -9.03 -3.93
N PHE A 116 -10.56 -9.39 -4.77
CA PHE A 116 -9.84 -8.49 -5.67
C PHE A 116 -9.69 -9.14 -7.06
N PRO A 117 -10.70 -9.04 -7.94
CA PRO A 117 -10.75 -9.83 -9.18
C PRO A 117 -9.73 -9.42 -10.24
N GLY A 118 -9.09 -8.25 -10.12
CA GLY A 118 -8.17 -7.71 -11.10
C GLY A 118 -6.93 -7.04 -10.50
N PHE A 119 -6.04 -6.54 -11.34
CA PHE A 119 -4.82 -5.81 -10.97
C PHE A 119 -5.17 -4.40 -10.54
N VAL A 120 -4.66 -3.99 -9.38
CA VAL A 120 -4.92 -2.68 -8.83
C VAL A 120 -3.79 -1.72 -9.19
N THR A 121 -4.15 -0.64 -9.89
CA THR A 121 -3.24 0.43 -10.30
C THR A 121 -3.91 1.78 -10.15
N PRO A 122 -3.50 2.59 -9.16
CA PRO A 122 -2.92 2.19 -7.88
C PRO A 122 -4.01 1.93 -6.84
N PHE A 123 -3.62 1.33 -5.72
CA PHE A 123 -4.35 1.35 -4.46
C PHE A 123 -3.75 2.46 -3.59
N LEU A 124 -4.58 3.36 -3.09
CA LEU A 124 -4.21 4.46 -2.21
C LEU A 124 -5.08 4.43 -0.97
N GLY A 125 -4.51 4.01 0.15
CA GLY A 125 -5.14 3.90 1.46
C GLY A 125 -4.56 4.89 2.47
N GLU A 126 -5.45 5.53 3.24
CA GLU A 126 -5.14 6.46 4.33
C GLU A 126 -5.85 6.00 5.59
N PHE A 127 -5.08 5.60 6.59
CA PHE A 127 -5.56 5.20 7.90
C PHE A 127 -5.24 6.28 8.91
N ASP A 128 -6.25 6.81 9.57
CA ASP A 128 -6.11 7.80 10.64
C ASP A 128 -7.00 7.39 11.81
N ALA A 129 -6.35 6.95 12.89
CA ALA A 129 -7.03 6.32 14.00
C ALA A 129 -6.39 6.64 15.34
N THR A 130 -7.12 6.30 16.40
CA THR A 130 -6.61 6.25 17.76
C THR A 130 -6.34 4.80 18.15
N VAL A 131 -5.28 4.60 18.90
CA VAL A 131 -4.91 3.31 19.50
C VAL A 131 -4.74 3.46 21.01
N THR A 132 -4.89 2.38 21.74
CA THR A 132 -4.46 2.30 23.14
C THR A 132 -3.28 1.35 23.29
N ASP A 133 -2.30 1.74 24.09
CA ASP A 133 -1.23 0.83 24.52
C ASP A 133 -1.65 -0.02 25.74
N GLU A 134 -0.74 -0.87 26.19
CA GLU A 134 -0.91 -1.78 27.35
C GLU A 134 -1.10 -1.02 28.68
N ALA A 135 -0.60 0.22 28.78
CA ALA A 135 -0.79 1.10 29.93
C ALA A 135 -2.12 1.86 29.88
N GLY A 136 -2.91 1.69 28.81
CA GLY A 136 -4.15 2.42 28.58
C GLY A 136 -3.95 3.85 28.06
N GLU A 137 -2.73 4.23 27.66
CA GLU A 137 -2.49 5.51 27.02
C GLU A 137 -3.15 5.52 25.64
N THR A 138 -3.90 6.59 25.34
CA THR A 138 -4.42 6.83 23.99
C THR A 138 -3.40 7.56 23.15
N LEU A 139 -3.01 6.95 22.03
CA LEU A 139 -2.11 7.49 21.01
C LEU A 139 -2.83 7.60 19.67
N ARG A 140 -2.23 8.32 18.71
CA ARG A 140 -2.70 8.36 17.32
C ARG A 140 -1.87 7.41 16.47
N VAL A 141 -2.49 6.72 15.52
CA VAL A 141 -1.81 5.96 14.49
C VAL A 141 -2.20 6.49 13.11
N LEU A 142 -1.20 6.70 12.27
CA LEU A 142 -1.34 7.16 10.90
C LEU A 142 -0.68 6.12 9.99
N ILE A 143 -1.39 5.59 8.99
CA ILE A 143 -0.85 4.58 8.06
C ILE A 143 -1.19 4.97 6.63
N SER A 144 -0.17 4.99 5.78
CA SER A 144 -0.29 4.97 4.32
C SER A 144 -0.20 3.53 3.86
N ASP A 145 -1.22 3.08 3.12
CA ASP A 145 -1.26 1.76 2.52
C ASP A 145 -1.33 1.90 1.01
N LEU A 146 -0.33 1.39 0.29
CA LEU A 146 -0.21 1.58 -1.14
C LEU A 146 0.02 0.24 -1.83
N ALA A 147 -0.54 0.09 -3.03
CA ALA A 147 -0.21 -1.02 -3.92
C ALA A 147 -0.24 -0.57 -5.38
N TYR A 148 0.63 -1.16 -6.19
CA TYR A 148 0.63 -1.01 -7.64
C TYR A 148 1.00 -2.33 -8.29
N GLU A 149 0.21 -2.75 -9.27
CA GLU A 149 0.34 -4.05 -9.92
C GLU A 149 0.32 -3.90 -11.44
N ALA A 150 1.25 -4.49 -12.16
CA ALA A 150 1.31 -4.33 -13.60
C ALA A 150 1.81 -5.57 -14.33
N ARG A 151 1.46 -5.68 -15.61
CA ARG A 151 2.17 -6.54 -16.54
C ARG A 151 3.59 -6.02 -16.74
N THR A 152 4.55 -6.93 -16.84
CA THR A 152 5.89 -6.60 -17.29
C THR A 152 5.96 -6.72 -18.82
N GLY A 153 6.91 -6.04 -19.46
CA GLY A 153 7.00 -6.00 -20.93
C GLY A 153 7.23 -7.36 -21.60
N ASP A 154 7.68 -8.36 -20.84
CA ASP A 154 7.85 -9.76 -21.25
C ASP A 154 6.60 -10.63 -20.98
N GLY A 155 5.45 -10.02 -20.67
CA GLY A 155 4.19 -10.72 -20.38
C GLY A 155 4.06 -11.28 -18.95
N GLY A 156 5.05 -10.99 -18.09
CA GLY A 156 5.02 -11.33 -16.68
C GLY A 156 4.12 -10.42 -15.83
N PHE A 157 4.34 -10.44 -14.53
CA PHE A 157 3.57 -9.68 -13.54
C PHE A 157 4.50 -9.13 -12.46
N ARG A 158 4.21 -7.93 -11.96
CA ARG A 158 4.87 -7.35 -10.79
C ARG A 158 3.88 -6.67 -9.87
N SER A 159 4.22 -6.64 -8.59
CA SER A 159 3.49 -5.89 -7.57
C SER A 159 4.47 -5.21 -6.62
N THR A 160 4.20 -3.94 -6.31
CA THR A 160 4.89 -3.14 -5.31
C THR A 160 3.86 -2.69 -4.27
N ALA A 161 4.02 -3.09 -3.01
CA ALA A 161 3.06 -2.83 -1.95
C ALA A 161 3.71 -2.19 -0.71
N PRO A 162 4.00 -0.87 -0.71
CA PRO A 162 4.57 -0.18 0.43
C PRO A 162 3.53 0.22 1.48
N ILE A 163 3.74 -0.17 2.73
CA ILE A 163 2.94 0.23 3.89
C ILE A 163 3.82 0.98 4.88
N HIS A 164 3.43 2.21 5.23
CA HIS A 164 4.17 3.05 6.15
C HIS A 164 3.26 3.65 7.20
N GLY A 165 3.79 3.89 8.40
CA GLY A 165 2.97 4.47 9.45
C GLY A 165 3.74 5.00 10.64
N PHE A 166 3.06 5.80 11.44
CA PHE A 166 3.56 6.39 12.66
C PHE A 166 2.57 6.17 13.80
N VAL A 167 3.06 5.66 14.92
CA VAL A 167 2.38 5.77 16.21
C VAL A 167 2.89 7.04 16.89
N VAL A 168 1.99 7.96 17.19
CA VAL A 168 2.28 9.31 17.65
C VAL A 168 1.69 9.52 19.05
N ASP A 169 2.55 9.89 20.00
CA ASP A 169 2.15 10.16 21.38
C ASP A 169 1.38 11.49 21.54
N ARG A 170 0.87 11.73 22.74
CA ARG A 170 0.13 12.96 23.08
C ARG A 170 0.95 14.23 22.96
N ARG A 171 2.28 14.13 22.94
CA ARG A 171 3.23 15.25 22.75
C ARG A 171 3.58 15.46 21.28
N GLY A 172 2.98 14.70 20.36
CA GLY A 172 3.26 14.77 18.92
C GLY A 172 4.61 14.17 18.53
N ARG A 173 5.16 13.24 19.32
CA ARG A 173 6.41 12.52 19.01
C ARG A 173 6.08 11.15 18.44
N ILE A 174 6.89 10.72 17.47
CA ILE A 174 6.77 9.37 16.89
C ILE A 174 7.39 8.40 17.89
N ARG A 175 6.56 7.49 18.43
CA ARG A 175 6.95 6.43 19.35
C ARG A 175 7.39 5.18 18.59
N ASP A 176 6.61 4.78 17.59
CA ASP A 176 6.90 3.64 16.72
C ASP A 176 6.63 3.94 15.25
N ARG A 177 7.24 3.12 14.38
CA ARG A 177 7.15 3.24 12.93
C ARG A 177 6.73 1.92 12.31
N ILE A 178 5.88 2.03 11.31
CA ILE A 178 5.55 0.95 10.37
C ILE A 178 6.30 1.26 9.08
N SER A 179 6.98 0.26 8.50
CA SER A 179 7.71 0.41 7.25
C SER A 179 7.90 -0.96 6.61
N LEU A 180 6.98 -1.34 5.74
CA LEU A 180 6.99 -2.59 5.00
C LEU A 180 7.00 -2.31 3.50
N PHE A 181 7.75 -3.10 2.74
CA PHE A 181 7.70 -3.12 1.29
C PHE A 181 7.48 -4.53 0.78
N GLY A 182 6.33 -4.77 0.14
CA GLY A 182 6.10 -5.97 -0.65
C GLY A 182 6.68 -5.81 -2.04
N HIS A 183 7.54 -6.74 -2.44
CA HIS A 183 7.99 -6.88 -3.83
C HIS A 183 7.60 -8.24 -4.37
N PHE A 184 6.89 -8.26 -5.49
CA PHE A 184 6.57 -9.46 -6.24
C PHE A 184 6.96 -9.27 -7.70
N ARG A 185 7.56 -10.28 -8.31
CA ARG A 185 7.77 -10.35 -9.76
C ARG A 185 7.72 -11.79 -10.23
N SER A 186 7.09 -12.02 -11.37
CA SER A 186 7.13 -13.29 -12.09
C SER A 186 7.21 -13.07 -13.60
N GLY A 187 7.63 -14.10 -14.33
CA GLY A 187 7.43 -14.20 -15.77
C GLY A 187 5.97 -14.53 -16.13
N PRO A 188 5.71 -14.82 -17.41
CA PRO A 188 4.38 -15.22 -17.90
C PRO A 188 3.77 -16.35 -17.09
N ALA A 189 2.48 -16.24 -16.81
CA ALA A 189 1.70 -17.21 -16.02
C ALA A 189 2.26 -17.54 -14.62
N GLY A 190 3.16 -16.72 -14.06
CA GLY A 190 3.76 -16.95 -12.74
C GLY A 190 5.11 -17.66 -12.76
N ALA A 191 5.69 -17.89 -13.93
CA ALA A 191 6.99 -18.56 -14.05
C ALA A 191 8.07 -17.83 -13.22
N ASN A 192 8.87 -18.61 -12.48
CA ASN A 192 10.00 -18.10 -11.68
C ASN A 192 9.61 -16.94 -10.74
N ALA A 193 8.46 -17.05 -10.07
CA ALA A 193 8.00 -16.03 -9.14
C ALA A 193 9.04 -15.77 -8.03
N THR A 194 9.34 -14.49 -7.82
CA THR A 194 10.20 -13.99 -6.76
C THR A 194 9.40 -13.01 -5.93
N TYR A 195 9.42 -13.18 -4.62
CA TYR A 195 8.70 -12.30 -3.71
C TYR A 195 9.38 -12.20 -2.36
N ARG A 196 9.29 -11.02 -1.74
CA ARG A 196 9.82 -10.76 -0.41
C ARG A 196 9.14 -9.56 0.22
N ILE A 197 9.17 -9.52 1.55
CA ILE A 197 8.78 -8.37 2.34
C ILE A 197 10.04 -7.76 2.95
N GLU A 198 10.30 -6.49 2.66
CA GLU A 198 11.34 -5.73 3.37
C GLU A 198 10.70 -5.04 4.56
N ASP A 199 11.15 -5.41 5.77
CA ASP A 199 10.68 -4.84 7.02
C ASP A 199 11.76 -3.95 7.63
N ARG A 200 11.45 -2.67 7.76
CA ARG A 200 12.32 -1.63 8.31
C ARG A 200 11.69 -0.92 9.51
N GLY A 201 10.51 -1.38 9.93
CA GLY A 201 9.70 -0.79 10.98
C GLY A 201 10.23 -1.10 12.38
N THR A 202 9.51 -0.57 13.37
CA THR A 202 9.56 -1.05 14.76
C THR A 202 8.29 -1.79 15.15
N CYS A 203 7.29 -1.82 14.26
CA CYS A 203 6.02 -2.51 14.41
C CYS A 203 5.95 -3.70 13.46
N HIS A 204 5.59 -4.86 14.01
CA HIS A 204 5.51 -6.13 13.31
C HIS A 204 4.22 -6.83 13.68
N GLN A 205 3.50 -7.35 12.70
CA GLN A 205 2.34 -8.20 12.95
C GLN A 205 2.34 -9.35 11.94
N THR A 206 2.23 -10.57 12.44
CA THR A 206 1.98 -11.76 11.61
C THR A 206 0.57 -12.22 11.87
N ALA A 207 -0.19 -12.49 10.82
CA ALA A 207 -1.55 -13.00 10.94
C ALA A 207 -1.77 -14.16 9.95
N ASP A 208 -2.57 -15.13 10.37
CA ASP A 208 -3.32 -15.94 9.43
C ASP A 208 -4.49 -15.11 8.92
N LEU A 209 -4.63 -15.02 7.60
CA LEU A 209 -5.72 -14.28 6.97
C LEU A 209 -6.79 -15.19 6.37
N GLY A 210 -6.64 -16.52 6.47
CA GLY A 210 -7.60 -17.48 5.92
C GLY A 210 -7.69 -17.46 4.38
N TRP A 211 -6.74 -16.81 3.71
CA TRP A 211 -6.64 -16.79 2.25
C TRP A 211 -5.84 -17.99 1.71
N GLY A 212 -5.14 -18.74 2.54
CA GLY A 212 -4.16 -19.75 2.12
C GLY A 212 -4.68 -21.17 1.87
N VAL A 213 -3.81 -21.99 1.28
CA VAL A 213 -3.89 -23.47 1.28
C VAL A 213 -3.54 -23.95 2.70
N PRO A 214 -4.12 -25.04 3.25
CA PRO A 214 -3.78 -25.53 4.59
C PRO A 214 -2.26 -25.62 4.82
N GLY A 215 -1.74 -24.98 5.89
CA GLY A 215 -0.32 -24.98 6.25
C GLY A 215 0.48 -23.72 5.84
N THR A 216 -0.15 -22.70 5.26
CA THR A 216 0.48 -21.39 4.98
C THR A 216 0.17 -20.35 6.05
N ASP A 217 0.41 -20.68 7.31
CA ASP A 217 -0.36 -20.10 8.41
C ASP A 217 -0.03 -18.66 8.83
N ARG A 218 0.90 -17.92 8.19
CA ARG A 218 1.30 -16.58 8.68
C ARG A 218 1.86 -15.66 7.59
N VAL A 219 1.09 -14.64 7.23
CA VAL A 219 1.58 -13.50 6.45
C VAL A 219 1.97 -12.33 7.33
N VAL A 220 2.98 -11.56 6.92
CA VAL A 220 3.26 -10.26 7.57
C VAL A 220 2.22 -9.26 7.09
N VAL A 221 1.55 -8.66 8.07
CA VAL A 221 0.54 -7.63 7.88
C VAL A 221 0.90 -6.43 8.74
N THR A 222 0.38 -5.27 8.39
CA THR A 222 0.34 -4.18 9.35
C THR A 222 -0.89 -3.32 9.10
N GLY A 223 -1.83 -3.37 10.05
CA GLY A 223 -3.05 -2.58 10.00
C GLY A 223 -4.21 -3.31 9.34
N PRO A 224 -5.19 -2.59 8.76
CA PRO A 224 -6.37 -3.22 8.17
C PRO A 224 -6.06 -4.00 6.88
N LEU A 225 -4.84 -3.90 6.35
CA LEU A 225 -4.43 -4.43 5.05
C LEU A 225 -3.08 -5.14 5.12
N LEU A 226 -2.77 -5.83 4.02
CA LEU A 226 -1.74 -6.85 3.89
C LEU A 226 -0.74 -6.45 2.80
N VAL A 227 0.54 -6.78 3.02
CA VAL A 227 1.59 -6.61 2.02
C VAL A 227 1.45 -7.67 0.93
N PHE A 228 1.23 -8.94 1.34
CA PHE A 228 0.88 -10.05 0.46
C PHE A 228 -0.16 -10.96 1.09
N PRO A 229 -1.02 -11.62 0.29
CA PRO A 229 -2.04 -12.54 0.80
C PRO A 229 -1.54 -13.97 0.99
N PHE A 230 -0.22 -14.20 0.94
CA PHE A 230 0.45 -15.49 1.09
C PHE A 230 1.79 -15.34 1.82
N ASN A 231 2.32 -16.44 2.34
CA ASN A 231 3.59 -16.45 3.08
C ASN A 231 4.73 -15.97 2.19
N ALA A 232 5.44 -14.94 2.65
CA ALA A 232 6.57 -14.36 1.96
C ALA A 232 7.79 -14.29 2.90
N PRO A 233 9.01 -14.50 2.38
CA PRO A 233 10.21 -14.31 3.18
C PRO A 233 10.30 -12.84 3.60
N VAL A 234 10.60 -12.63 4.88
CA VAL A 234 10.78 -11.32 5.47
C VAL A 234 12.26 -11.06 5.60
N ILE A 235 12.72 -9.95 5.04
CA ILE A 235 14.09 -9.49 5.19
C ILE A 235 14.10 -8.18 5.97
N THR A 236 14.99 -8.08 6.95
CA THR A 236 15.29 -6.83 7.63
C THR A 236 16.59 -6.30 7.05
N PRO A 237 16.57 -5.24 6.21
CA PRO A 237 17.78 -4.65 5.68
C PRO A 237 18.69 -4.23 6.84
N GLN A 238 19.96 -4.65 6.80
CA GLN A 238 20.95 -4.12 7.72
C GLN A 238 21.10 -2.61 7.44
N ARG A 239 21.02 -1.81 8.50
CA ARG A 239 21.11 -0.34 8.42
C ARG A 239 22.53 0.13 8.19
#